data_AF-A0A2T1EIN9-F1
#
_entry.id   AF-A0A2T1EIN9-F1
#
_cell.length_a   1.000
_cell.length_b   1.000
_cell.length_c   1.000
_cell.angle_alpha   90.00
_cell.angle_beta   90.00
_cell.angle_gamma   90.00
#
_symmetry.space_group_name_H-M   'P 1'
#
loop_
_entity.id
_entity.type
_entity.pdbx_description
1 polymer ?
#
loop_
_entity_poly.entity_id
_entity_poly.type
_entity_poly.pdbx_seq_one_letter_code
_entity_poly.pdbx_strand_id
1 'polypeptide(L)'
;MLQITQSPQAPVLVQQRFSILGVASPSYAGSNLLLTIDGQFRATGPVVDVDGTWKLDFLFQQAGNRRLKLEIGTDSAELTIPVVTTVPEAKKLQFTQVPTRLPVLQTATVEGTAANFPDGSALILRADQQFDLAKPFVRAGKWQTTIGFNQPGKRVLEIISSDGRDRAQAQVDVVAAQPRPPRVNFTNPPKQVKVEATITLSGEATNYTNGDQLILRADQRLELARPRVQDGKWQAQTVLRQIGNRLIEIIGSEQDKAQTVIEVIGVEAGTFQALPRNTWTSTPTPSDLPDLKPKGITLHHTFLSNPPSTSAAVADEAARMRVIYNGHVNGNGWADLGYHFIIMPSGRVYSARNETKRGAHDVVNDGLGVAFDGVYTSATISQAMYNSAVALCTLLCKRYGITNTITPIPTPTADFGTRSLPRIMGHRDRVATECPGTEGGKTVRLPDIRQAVNGNLGVS
;
A
#
# COMPACT_ATOMS: atom_id res chain seq x y z
N MET A 1 -88.43 -14.83 14.68
CA MET A 1 -87.23 -14.14 15.18
C MET A 1 -86.68 -13.28 14.06
N LEU A 2 -86.60 -11.97 14.29
CA LEU A 2 -85.97 -11.01 13.39
C LEU A 2 -84.46 -10.99 13.64
N GLN A 3 -83.65 -11.13 12.59
CA GLN A 3 -82.20 -11.13 12.67
C GLN A 3 -81.57 -10.34 11.53
N ILE A 4 -80.49 -9.62 11.83
CA ILE A 4 -79.63 -8.97 10.84
C ILE A 4 -78.53 -9.97 10.46
N THR A 5 -78.43 -10.33 9.19
CA THR A 5 -77.45 -11.32 8.69
C THR A 5 -76.27 -10.66 7.99
N GLN A 6 -76.45 -9.45 7.44
CA GLN A 6 -75.36 -8.70 6.81
C GLN A 6 -75.49 -7.20 7.07
N SER A 7 -74.38 -6.59 7.48
CA SER A 7 -74.25 -5.15 7.70
C SER A 7 -72.82 -4.67 7.40
N PRO A 8 -72.60 -3.35 7.18
CA PRO A 8 -71.26 -2.81 6.98
C PRO A 8 -70.32 -3.14 8.15
N GLN A 9 -69.14 -3.69 7.84
CA GLN A 9 -68.11 -4.03 8.83
C GLN A 9 -67.11 -2.88 9.09
N ALA A 10 -67.22 -1.80 8.31
CA ALA A 10 -66.41 -0.59 8.42
C ALA A 10 -67.33 0.65 8.42
N PRO A 11 -66.85 1.81 8.89
CA PRO A 11 -67.60 3.06 8.79
C PRO A 11 -68.05 3.34 7.36
N VAL A 12 -69.27 3.83 7.22
CA VAL A 12 -69.87 4.20 5.93
C VAL A 12 -69.64 5.69 5.69
N LEU A 13 -69.27 6.07 4.47
CA LEU A 13 -69.16 7.48 4.10
C LEU A 13 -70.53 8.16 4.01
N VAL A 14 -70.60 9.45 4.35
CA VAL A 14 -71.75 10.29 4.01
C VAL A 14 -72.03 10.19 2.50
N GLN A 15 -73.30 10.04 2.10
CA GLN A 15 -73.76 9.79 0.73
C GLN A 15 -73.34 8.43 0.12
N GLN A 16 -72.67 7.54 0.86
CA GLN A 16 -72.44 6.17 0.39
C GLN A 16 -73.70 5.33 0.55
N ARG A 17 -74.12 4.69 -0.54
CA ARG A 17 -75.20 3.71 -0.52
C ARG A 17 -74.68 2.37 -0.01
N PHE A 18 -75.47 1.71 0.85
CA PHE A 18 -75.21 0.36 1.31
C PHE A 18 -76.52 -0.34 1.64
N SER A 19 -76.47 -1.67 1.80
CA SER A 19 -77.62 -2.48 2.16
C SER A 19 -77.41 -3.17 3.50
N ILE A 20 -78.47 -3.30 4.27
CA ILE A 20 -78.56 -4.21 5.41
C ILE A 20 -79.49 -5.35 5.00
N LEU A 21 -79.05 -6.57 5.26
CA LEU A 21 -79.83 -7.77 4.98
C LEU A 21 -80.12 -8.50 6.28
N GLY A 22 -81.23 -9.21 6.28
CA GLY A 22 -81.60 -10.06 7.40
C GLY A 22 -82.68 -11.05 7.04
N VAL A 23 -83.12 -11.76 8.07
CA VAL A 23 -84.19 -12.74 8.01
C VAL A 23 -85.22 -12.46 9.10
N ALA A 24 -86.46 -12.82 8.84
CA ALA A 24 -87.57 -12.82 9.78
C ALA A 24 -88.34 -14.15 9.65
N SER A 25 -89.28 -14.40 10.55
CA SER A 25 -90.16 -15.59 10.43
C SER A 25 -90.93 -15.53 9.09
N PRO A 26 -91.00 -16.61 8.30
CA PRO A 26 -91.82 -16.66 7.08
C PRO A 26 -93.31 -16.37 7.32
N SER A 27 -93.80 -16.52 8.56
CA SER A 27 -95.15 -16.10 8.96
C SER A 27 -95.40 -14.59 8.79
N TYR A 28 -94.35 -13.79 8.63
CA TYR A 28 -94.44 -12.35 8.39
C TYR A 28 -94.32 -11.99 6.90
N ALA A 29 -94.29 -12.96 5.98
CA ALA A 29 -94.22 -12.69 4.54
C ALA A 29 -95.30 -11.69 4.09
N GLY A 30 -94.90 -10.67 3.32
CA GLY A 30 -95.76 -9.58 2.88
C GLY A 30 -95.99 -8.47 3.91
N SER A 31 -95.49 -8.61 5.14
CA SER A 31 -95.57 -7.56 6.18
C SER A 31 -94.36 -6.63 6.11
N ASN A 32 -94.56 -5.35 6.44
CA ASN A 32 -93.47 -4.38 6.56
C ASN A 32 -92.80 -4.45 7.94
N LEU A 33 -91.48 -4.38 7.97
CA LEU A 33 -90.75 -4.04 9.19
C LEU A 33 -91.00 -2.56 9.55
N LEU A 34 -90.96 -2.22 10.85
CA LEU A 34 -90.88 -0.85 11.32
C LEU A 34 -89.40 -0.49 11.54
N LEU A 35 -88.95 0.62 10.96
CA LEU A 35 -87.59 1.14 11.16
C LEU A 35 -87.65 2.36 12.08
N THR A 36 -86.82 2.35 13.14
CA THR A 36 -86.52 3.52 13.96
C THR A 36 -85.03 3.83 13.88
N ILE A 37 -84.68 5.08 13.56
CA ILE A 37 -83.29 5.58 13.53
C ILE A 37 -83.09 6.60 14.65
N ASP A 38 -82.03 6.42 15.42
CA ASP A 38 -81.60 7.27 16.55
C ASP A 38 -82.70 7.49 17.61
N GLY A 39 -83.67 6.56 17.68
CA GLY A 39 -84.83 6.63 18.57
C GLY A 39 -85.87 7.70 18.20
N GLN A 40 -85.66 8.45 17.12
CA GLN A 40 -86.47 9.62 16.76
C GLN A 40 -87.20 9.44 15.42
N PHE A 41 -86.49 9.00 14.39
CA PHE A 41 -87.06 8.91 13.05
C PHE A 41 -87.69 7.55 12.82
N ARG A 42 -89.00 7.52 12.64
CA ARG A 42 -89.75 6.29 12.35
C ARG A 42 -90.20 6.27 10.89
N ALA A 43 -89.98 5.15 10.22
CA ALA A 43 -90.38 4.95 8.84
C ALA A 43 -90.84 3.50 8.62
N THR A 44 -91.65 3.29 7.59
CA THR A 44 -91.96 1.96 7.08
C THR A 44 -90.67 1.37 6.47
N GLY A 45 -90.20 0.26 7.05
CA GLY A 45 -89.05 -0.51 6.59
C GLY A 45 -89.40 -1.45 5.44
N PRO A 46 -88.50 -2.41 5.13
CA PRO A 46 -88.71 -3.31 3.99
C PRO A 46 -89.81 -4.33 4.27
N VAL A 47 -90.39 -4.85 3.18
CA VAL A 47 -91.29 -6.00 3.22
C VAL A 47 -90.46 -7.27 3.47
N VAL A 48 -90.99 -8.18 4.28
CA VAL A 48 -90.44 -9.53 4.44
C VAL A 48 -90.88 -10.37 3.23
N ASP A 49 -89.93 -10.94 2.51
CA ASP A 49 -90.16 -11.79 1.35
C ASP A 49 -90.75 -13.16 1.75
N VAL A 50 -91.24 -13.92 0.77
CA VAL A 50 -91.90 -15.22 0.99
C VAL A 50 -90.98 -16.24 1.66
N ASP A 51 -89.67 -16.16 1.40
CA ASP A 51 -88.64 -17.00 2.02
C ASP A 51 -88.17 -16.48 3.40
N GLY A 52 -88.76 -15.39 3.89
CA GLY A 52 -88.43 -14.76 5.16
C GLY A 52 -87.25 -13.79 5.09
N THR A 53 -86.63 -13.58 3.93
CA THR A 53 -85.54 -12.60 3.78
C THR A 53 -86.09 -11.17 3.71
N TRP A 54 -85.24 -10.20 4.03
CA TRP A 54 -85.53 -8.79 3.83
C TRP A 54 -84.25 -8.00 3.56
N LYS A 55 -84.38 -6.91 2.80
CA LYS A 55 -83.27 -6.02 2.44
C LYS A 55 -83.69 -4.57 2.60
N LEU A 56 -82.84 -3.77 3.25
CA LEU A 56 -83.02 -2.34 3.39
C LEU A 56 -81.82 -1.58 2.85
N ASP A 57 -82.06 -0.69 1.88
CA ASP A 57 -81.04 0.18 1.29
C ASP A 57 -80.99 1.52 2.04
N PHE A 58 -79.77 1.94 2.40
CA PHE A 58 -79.51 3.15 3.17
C PHE A 58 -78.62 4.12 2.43
N LEU A 59 -78.85 5.40 2.72
CA LEU A 59 -77.95 6.51 2.42
C LEU A 59 -78.10 7.56 3.52
N PHE A 60 -77.02 7.85 4.25
CA PHE A 60 -77.01 8.88 5.28
C PHE A 60 -76.41 10.18 4.75
N GLN A 61 -77.09 11.30 5.02
CA GLN A 61 -76.63 12.64 4.59
C GLN A 61 -75.67 13.31 5.58
N GLN A 62 -75.60 12.80 6.81
CA GLN A 62 -74.82 13.41 7.89
C GLN A 62 -74.06 12.35 8.67
N ALA A 63 -72.82 12.67 9.03
CA ALA A 63 -71.98 11.84 9.89
C ALA A 63 -72.59 11.67 11.29
N GLY A 64 -72.19 10.60 11.98
CA GLY A 64 -72.67 10.23 13.30
C GLY A 64 -72.81 8.72 13.45
N ASN A 65 -72.81 8.24 14.69
CA ASN A 65 -73.15 6.86 15.00
C ASN A 65 -74.67 6.72 14.93
N ARG A 66 -75.17 6.05 13.90
CA ARG A 66 -76.60 5.88 13.64
C ARG A 66 -77.08 4.58 14.28
N ARG A 67 -77.95 4.65 15.29
CA ARG A 67 -78.56 3.48 15.91
C ARG A 67 -79.85 3.15 15.18
N LEU A 68 -79.89 1.99 14.54
CA LEU A 68 -81.04 1.47 13.82
C LEU A 68 -81.71 0.40 14.68
N LYS A 69 -83.03 0.47 14.76
CA LYS A 69 -83.89 -0.56 15.35
C LYS A 69 -84.93 -0.97 14.32
N LEU A 70 -84.98 -2.26 14.00
CA LEU A 70 -85.99 -2.89 13.16
C LEU A 70 -86.95 -3.69 14.04
N GLU A 71 -88.25 -3.60 13.80
CA GLU A 71 -89.28 -4.24 14.62
C GLU A 71 -90.37 -4.86 13.74
N ILE A 72 -90.88 -6.03 14.14
CA ILE A 72 -92.09 -6.64 13.54
C ILE A 72 -92.80 -7.54 14.55
N GLY A 73 -94.09 -7.28 14.77
CA GLY A 73 -94.82 -7.94 15.87
C GLY A 73 -94.14 -7.66 17.21
N THR A 74 -93.69 -8.73 17.88
CA THR A 74 -92.92 -8.66 19.13
C THR A 74 -91.40 -8.82 18.93
N ASP A 75 -90.94 -9.09 17.69
CA ASP A 75 -89.54 -9.28 17.38
C ASP A 75 -88.85 -7.93 17.10
N SER A 76 -87.59 -7.77 17.53
CA SER A 76 -86.77 -6.61 17.21
C SER A 76 -85.30 -6.96 17.00
N ALA A 77 -84.60 -6.16 16.19
CA ALA A 77 -83.16 -6.25 15.97
C ALA A 77 -82.55 -4.84 15.92
N GLU A 78 -81.36 -4.69 16.48
CA GLU A 78 -80.65 -3.39 16.54
C GLU A 78 -79.25 -3.47 15.98
N LEU A 79 -78.79 -2.38 15.39
CA LEU A 79 -77.43 -2.20 14.90
C LEU A 79 -77.02 -0.73 15.03
N THR A 80 -75.75 -0.46 15.34
CA THR A 80 -75.19 0.90 15.24
C THR A 80 -74.22 0.97 14.08
N ILE A 81 -74.38 1.97 13.21
CA ILE A 81 -73.53 2.19 12.04
C ILE A 81 -72.77 3.51 12.20
N PRO A 82 -71.44 3.49 12.26
CA PRO A 82 -70.64 4.71 12.20
C PRO A 82 -70.70 5.30 10.79
N VAL A 83 -71.25 6.51 10.65
CA VAL A 83 -71.25 7.28 9.40
C VAL A 83 -70.22 8.39 9.52
N VAL A 84 -69.29 8.49 8.59
CA VAL A 84 -68.15 9.42 8.63
C VAL A 84 -68.05 10.25 7.35
N THR A 85 -67.47 11.44 7.39
CA THR A 85 -67.26 12.28 6.18
C THR A 85 -66.06 11.84 5.35
N THR A 86 -65.09 11.19 5.97
CA THR A 86 -63.89 10.64 5.35
C THR A 86 -63.52 9.33 6.03
N VAL A 87 -63.03 8.34 5.29
CA VAL A 87 -62.43 7.15 5.90
C VAL A 87 -61.03 7.56 6.39
N PRO A 88 -60.66 7.27 7.65
CA PRO A 88 -59.29 7.48 8.11
C PRO A 88 -58.31 6.76 7.18
N GLU A 89 -57.29 7.46 6.70
CA GLU A 89 -56.26 6.83 5.89
C GLU A 89 -55.58 5.71 6.69
N ALA A 90 -55.25 4.61 5.99
CA ALA A 90 -54.57 3.48 6.61
C ALA A 90 -53.20 3.93 7.15
N LYS A 91 -52.85 3.40 8.32
CA LYS A 91 -51.50 3.49 8.85
C LYS A 91 -50.53 2.81 7.89
N LYS A 92 -49.35 3.41 7.71
CA LYS A 92 -48.34 2.87 6.79
C LYS A 92 -46.93 3.06 7.34
N LEU A 93 -46.23 1.95 7.50
CA LEU A 93 -44.79 1.92 7.81
C LEU A 93 -43.99 1.73 6.53
N GLN A 94 -42.85 2.41 6.41
CA GLN A 94 -41.88 2.16 5.34
C GLN A 94 -40.46 2.41 5.85
N PHE A 95 -39.49 1.69 5.29
CA PHE A 95 -38.07 2.03 5.42
C PHE A 95 -37.70 3.08 4.36
N THR A 96 -36.94 4.10 4.75
CA THR A 96 -36.39 5.11 3.83
C THR A 96 -34.87 4.99 3.71
N GLN A 97 -34.19 4.53 4.77
CA GLN A 97 -32.74 4.32 4.76
C GLN A 97 -32.38 3.03 5.48
N VAL A 98 -31.81 2.09 4.72
CA VAL A 98 -31.24 0.83 5.22
C VAL A 98 -29.91 0.59 4.54
N PRO A 99 -28.82 0.31 5.28
CA PRO A 99 -27.55 -0.02 4.68
C PRO A 99 -27.67 -1.33 3.90
N THR A 100 -27.14 -1.36 2.68
CA THR A 100 -27.11 -2.59 1.87
C THR A 100 -26.09 -3.60 2.41
N ARG A 101 -24.98 -3.12 2.98
CA ARG A 101 -23.97 -3.93 3.67
C ARG A 101 -23.61 -3.33 5.02
N LEU A 102 -23.47 -4.17 6.04
CA LEU A 102 -23.05 -3.78 7.40
C LEU A 102 -22.00 -4.77 7.93
N PRO A 103 -20.75 -4.36 8.19
CA PRO A 103 -19.78 -5.24 8.84
C PRO A 103 -20.22 -5.66 10.24
N VAL A 104 -19.93 -6.90 10.64
CA VAL A 104 -20.13 -7.36 12.03
C VAL A 104 -19.42 -6.44 13.03
N LEU A 105 -19.99 -6.31 14.22
CA LEU A 105 -19.53 -5.45 15.32
C LEU A 105 -19.50 -3.94 15.00
N GLN A 106 -20.04 -3.53 13.86
CA GLN A 106 -20.33 -2.13 13.57
C GLN A 106 -21.83 -1.85 13.74
N THR A 107 -22.14 -0.57 13.91
CA THR A 107 -23.51 -0.09 13.99
C THR A 107 -23.86 0.78 12.78
N ALA A 108 -25.14 0.78 12.42
CA ALA A 108 -25.67 1.66 11.40
C ALA A 108 -27.01 2.24 11.83
N THR A 109 -27.28 3.45 11.37
CA THR A 109 -28.58 4.09 11.52
C THR A 109 -29.53 3.56 10.44
N VAL A 110 -30.74 3.23 10.85
CA VAL A 110 -31.86 2.88 9.98
C VAL A 110 -33.04 3.80 10.25
N GLU A 111 -33.72 4.18 9.18
CA GLU A 111 -34.75 5.21 9.21
C GLU A 111 -35.95 4.82 8.35
N GLY A 112 -37.10 5.39 8.68
CA GLY A 112 -38.31 5.20 7.93
C GLY A 112 -39.40 6.21 8.23
N THR A 113 -40.51 6.04 7.53
CA THR A 113 -41.74 6.83 7.72
C THR A 113 -42.82 5.98 8.39
N ALA A 114 -43.66 6.64 9.17
CA ALA A 114 -44.83 6.09 9.83
C ALA A 114 -46.02 7.04 9.57
N ALA A 115 -46.61 6.93 8.38
CA ALA A 115 -47.74 7.76 7.98
C ALA A 115 -49.00 7.38 8.77
N ASN A 116 -49.75 8.39 9.22
CA ASN A 116 -50.99 8.25 10.00
C ASN A 116 -50.79 7.57 11.38
N PHE A 117 -49.55 7.56 11.89
CA PHE A 117 -49.26 7.19 13.28
C PHE A 117 -49.21 8.46 14.16
N PRO A 118 -49.84 8.44 15.35
CA PRO A 118 -49.65 9.50 16.34
C PRO A 118 -48.18 9.62 16.75
N ASP A 119 -47.72 10.84 17.00
CA ASP A 119 -46.41 11.06 17.61
C ASP A 119 -46.32 10.38 18.98
N GLY A 120 -45.17 9.77 19.26
CA GLY A 120 -44.97 8.92 20.43
C GLY A 120 -45.44 7.47 20.27
N SER A 121 -46.01 7.09 19.12
CA SER A 121 -46.33 5.67 18.86
C SER A 121 -45.07 4.80 18.94
N ALA A 122 -45.13 3.73 19.74
CA ALA A 122 -44.04 2.77 19.86
C ALA A 122 -44.04 1.77 18.70
N LEU A 123 -42.87 1.51 18.14
CA LEU A 123 -42.63 0.50 17.11
C LEU A 123 -41.64 -0.54 17.63
N ILE A 124 -41.59 -1.70 16.98
CA ILE A 124 -40.62 -2.75 17.27
C ILE A 124 -39.87 -3.05 15.97
N LEU A 125 -38.54 -2.88 15.98
CA LEU A 125 -37.68 -3.30 14.89
C LEU A 125 -37.08 -4.67 15.23
N ARG A 126 -37.29 -5.65 14.34
CA ARG A 126 -36.80 -7.03 14.48
C ARG A 126 -35.84 -7.41 13.36
N ALA A 127 -34.99 -8.38 13.64
CA ALA A 127 -34.30 -9.18 12.63
C ALA A 127 -34.92 -10.58 12.53
N ASP A 128 -35.10 -11.03 11.29
CA ASP A 128 -35.46 -12.40 10.93
C ASP A 128 -36.70 -12.93 11.67
N GLN A 129 -37.64 -12.01 11.98
CA GLN A 129 -38.88 -12.24 12.74
C GLN A 129 -38.69 -12.80 14.16
N GLN A 130 -37.44 -12.91 14.65
CA GLN A 130 -37.11 -13.58 15.91
C GLN A 130 -36.50 -12.64 16.94
N PHE A 131 -35.67 -11.68 16.51
CA PHE A 131 -34.83 -10.90 17.43
C PHE A 131 -35.25 -9.44 17.43
N ASP A 132 -35.75 -8.94 18.56
CA ASP A 132 -35.97 -7.50 18.78
C ASP A 132 -34.60 -6.78 18.78
N LEU A 133 -34.38 -5.92 17.78
CA LEU A 133 -33.17 -5.11 17.66
C LEU A 133 -33.31 -3.78 18.41
N ALA A 134 -34.49 -3.14 18.31
CA ALA A 134 -34.76 -1.83 18.88
C ALA A 134 -36.26 -1.54 18.99
N LYS A 135 -36.61 -0.51 19.78
CA LYS A 135 -37.99 -0.03 19.96
C LYS A 135 -38.09 1.48 19.72
N PRO A 136 -38.02 1.93 18.45
CA PRO A 136 -38.10 3.37 18.15
C PRO A 136 -39.51 3.92 18.36
N PHE A 137 -39.61 5.24 18.48
CA PHE A 137 -40.87 5.97 18.57
C PHE A 137 -41.08 6.83 17.34
N VAL A 138 -42.34 7.01 16.95
CA VAL A 138 -42.72 7.93 15.87
C VAL A 138 -42.57 9.37 16.34
N ARG A 139 -41.92 10.21 15.54
CA ARG A 139 -41.82 11.66 15.71
C ARG A 139 -41.98 12.35 14.36
N ALA A 140 -42.95 13.26 14.25
CA ALA A 140 -43.29 13.96 13.01
C ALA A 140 -43.45 12.99 11.81
N GLY A 141 -44.16 11.86 12.04
CA GLY A 141 -44.40 10.85 11.01
C GLY A 141 -43.17 10.06 10.54
N LYS A 142 -42.06 10.13 11.28
CA LYS A 142 -40.81 9.40 11.00
C LYS A 142 -40.36 8.59 12.20
N TRP A 143 -39.47 7.63 11.97
CA TRP A 143 -38.80 6.86 13.00
C TRP A 143 -37.35 6.59 12.60
N GLN A 144 -36.48 6.43 13.60
CA GLN A 144 -35.05 6.20 13.41
C GLN A 144 -34.52 5.38 14.59
N THR A 145 -33.57 4.49 14.33
CA THR A 145 -32.82 3.76 15.37
C THR A 145 -31.45 3.30 14.85
N THR A 146 -30.62 2.81 15.75
CA THR A 146 -29.34 2.15 15.43
C THR A 146 -29.49 0.63 15.50
N ILE A 147 -28.84 -0.09 14.58
CA ILE A 147 -28.75 -1.55 14.55
C ILE A 147 -27.29 -2.01 14.47
N GLY A 148 -27.02 -3.23 14.92
CA GLY A 148 -25.71 -3.88 14.81
C GLY A 148 -25.85 -5.40 14.94
N PHE A 149 -24.87 -6.14 14.41
CA PHE A 149 -24.87 -7.60 14.39
C PHE A 149 -23.50 -8.16 14.76
N ASN A 150 -23.45 -9.28 15.46
CA ASN A 150 -22.21 -9.95 15.86
C ASN A 150 -21.84 -11.15 14.96
N GLN A 151 -22.70 -11.54 14.03
CA GLN A 151 -22.49 -12.65 13.11
C GLN A 151 -22.86 -12.26 11.68
N PRO A 152 -22.07 -12.70 10.68
CA PRO A 152 -22.35 -12.40 9.29
C PRO A 152 -23.58 -13.17 8.77
N GLY A 153 -24.08 -12.71 7.63
CA GLY A 153 -25.20 -13.30 6.89
C GLY A 153 -26.22 -12.25 6.47
N LYS A 154 -27.03 -12.61 5.47
CA LYS A 154 -28.18 -11.79 5.08
C LYS A 154 -29.21 -11.78 6.21
N ARG A 155 -29.77 -10.61 6.50
CA ARG A 155 -30.79 -10.39 7.53
C ARG A 155 -31.98 -9.68 6.92
N VAL A 156 -33.18 -10.06 7.34
CA VAL A 156 -34.43 -9.35 7.04
C VAL A 156 -34.79 -8.50 8.24
N LEU A 157 -34.80 -7.18 8.05
CA LEU A 157 -35.31 -6.24 9.04
C LEU A 157 -36.81 -6.13 8.89
N GLU A 158 -37.54 -6.13 9.99
CA GLU A 158 -38.99 -5.93 10.03
C GLU A 158 -39.32 -4.85 11.07
N ILE A 159 -39.95 -3.75 10.64
CA ILE A 159 -40.51 -2.73 11.54
C ILE A 159 -42.01 -3.00 11.67
N ILE A 160 -42.51 -3.08 12.90
CA ILE A 160 -43.90 -3.44 13.19
C ILE A 160 -44.50 -2.44 14.18
N SER A 161 -45.78 -2.11 14.02
CA SER A 161 -46.55 -1.42 15.06
C SER A 161 -46.67 -2.27 16.33
N SER A 162 -46.84 -1.64 17.48
CA SER A 162 -46.97 -2.34 18.77
C SER A 162 -48.16 -3.30 18.84
N ASP A 163 -49.22 -3.06 18.06
CA ASP A 163 -50.39 -3.94 17.93
C ASP A 163 -50.21 -5.05 16.87
N GLY A 164 -49.07 -5.09 16.16
CA GLY A 164 -48.73 -6.12 15.19
C GLY A 164 -49.38 -6.01 13.81
N ARG A 165 -50.25 -5.00 13.60
CA ARG A 165 -51.09 -4.88 12.40
C ARG A 165 -50.37 -4.31 11.20
N ASP A 166 -49.55 -3.29 11.42
CA ASP A 166 -48.81 -2.60 10.37
C ASP A 166 -47.36 -3.04 10.38
N ARG A 167 -46.79 -3.34 9.20
CA ARG A 167 -45.41 -3.76 9.08
C ARG A 167 -44.76 -3.34 7.77
N ALA A 168 -43.44 -3.21 7.79
CA ALA A 168 -42.62 -3.13 6.59
C ALA A 168 -41.35 -3.95 6.76
N GLN A 169 -40.75 -4.37 5.65
CA GLN A 169 -39.53 -5.17 5.64
C GLN A 169 -38.45 -4.55 4.74
N ALA A 170 -37.19 -4.80 5.10
CA ALA A 170 -36.02 -4.45 4.31
C ALA A 170 -34.93 -5.52 4.51
N GLN A 171 -33.91 -5.51 3.66
CA GLN A 171 -32.78 -6.44 3.76
C GLN A 171 -31.47 -5.70 4.03
N VAL A 172 -30.59 -6.34 4.80
CA VAL A 172 -29.20 -5.91 5.00
C VAL A 172 -28.29 -7.13 4.90
N ASP A 173 -27.18 -6.99 4.17
CA ASP A 173 -26.13 -8.02 4.09
C ASP A 173 -25.09 -7.77 5.18
N VAL A 174 -25.11 -8.58 6.24
CA VAL A 174 -24.11 -8.47 7.31
C VAL A 174 -22.85 -9.19 6.87
N VAL A 175 -21.78 -8.45 6.63
CA VAL A 175 -20.52 -9.02 6.13
C VAL A 175 -19.53 -9.24 7.26
N ALA A 176 -18.62 -10.20 7.10
CA ALA A 176 -17.47 -10.29 7.99
C ALA A 176 -16.72 -8.95 7.96
N ALA A 177 -16.21 -8.50 9.12
CA ALA A 177 -15.34 -7.34 9.16
C ALA A 177 -14.11 -7.68 8.31
N GLN A 178 -13.95 -6.99 7.18
CA GLN A 178 -12.71 -7.14 6.41
C GLN A 178 -11.58 -6.60 7.28
N PRO A 179 -10.57 -7.41 7.61
CA PRO A 179 -9.39 -6.89 8.28
C PRO A 179 -8.85 -5.75 7.40
N ARG A 180 -8.53 -4.60 8.01
CA ARG A 180 -7.80 -3.58 7.27
C ARG A 180 -6.51 -4.23 6.76
N PRO A 181 -6.15 -4.07 5.47
CA PRO A 181 -4.98 -4.71 4.94
C PRO A 181 -3.73 -4.25 5.70
N PRO A 182 -2.71 -5.12 5.83
CA PRO A 182 -1.40 -4.71 6.34
C PRO A 182 -0.85 -3.52 5.56
N ARG A 183 -0.23 -2.58 6.29
CA ARG A 183 0.43 -1.40 5.72
C ARG A 183 1.75 -1.11 6.42
N VAL A 184 2.85 -1.14 5.67
CA VAL A 184 4.17 -0.67 6.09
C VAL A 184 4.48 0.70 5.51
N ASN A 185 5.17 1.55 6.28
CA ASN A 185 5.64 2.87 5.85
C ASN A 185 7.04 3.15 6.41
N PHE A 186 7.73 4.16 5.88
CA PHE A 186 8.94 4.74 6.49
C PHE A 186 8.57 5.93 7.39
N THR A 187 9.30 6.11 8.49
CA THR A 187 9.21 7.28 9.35
C THR A 187 10.49 8.10 9.23
N ASN A 188 10.40 9.30 8.64
CA ASN A 188 11.51 10.24 8.46
C ASN A 188 12.82 9.61 7.94
N PRO A 189 12.81 8.92 6.79
CA PRO A 189 14.03 8.37 6.22
C PRO A 189 15.00 9.51 5.86
N PRO A 190 16.32 9.35 6.07
CA PRO A 190 17.30 10.35 5.70
C PRO A 190 17.32 10.53 4.18
N LYS A 191 17.36 11.79 3.70
CA LYS A 191 17.44 12.08 2.27
C LYS A 191 18.83 11.84 1.70
N GLN A 192 19.86 12.01 2.52
CA GLN A 192 21.25 11.91 2.13
C GLN A 192 22.07 11.26 3.25
N VAL A 193 22.98 10.34 2.88
CA VAL A 193 23.85 9.62 3.82
C VAL A 193 25.23 9.43 3.22
N LYS A 194 26.27 9.32 4.06
CA LYS A 194 27.61 8.97 3.57
C LYS A 194 27.69 7.49 3.24
N VAL A 195 28.39 7.15 2.16
CA VAL A 195 28.71 5.76 1.83
C VAL A 195 29.37 5.08 3.02
N GLU A 196 28.95 3.84 3.29
CA GLU A 196 29.40 3.01 4.42
C GLU A 196 29.03 3.50 5.83
N ALA A 197 28.29 4.60 5.97
CA ALA A 197 27.75 4.98 7.28
C ALA A 197 26.69 3.96 7.72
N THR A 198 26.78 3.52 8.98
CA THR A 198 25.68 2.81 9.63
C THR A 198 24.52 3.78 9.82
N ILE A 199 23.40 3.47 9.19
CA ILE A 199 22.17 4.25 9.30
C ILE A 199 21.08 3.40 9.93
N THR A 200 20.18 4.06 10.64
CA THR A 200 18.97 3.43 11.18
C THR A 200 17.79 3.87 10.34
N LEU A 201 17.07 2.91 9.77
CA LEU A 201 15.80 3.12 9.09
C LEU A 201 14.69 2.56 9.98
N SER A 202 13.56 3.28 10.05
CA SER A 202 12.42 2.87 10.85
C SER A 202 11.12 3.28 10.19
N GLY A 203 10.03 2.76 10.73
CA GLY A 203 8.71 3.02 10.20
C GLY A 203 7.58 2.39 11.00
N GLU A 204 6.36 2.56 10.50
CA GLU A 204 5.15 1.94 11.04
C GLU A 204 4.76 0.70 10.23
N ALA A 205 4.14 -0.26 10.89
CA ALA A 205 3.60 -1.50 10.35
C ALA A 205 2.23 -1.77 10.97
N THR A 206 1.18 -1.23 10.34
CA THR A 206 -0.20 -1.35 10.83
C THR A 206 -0.85 -2.64 10.34
N ASN A 207 -1.66 -3.27 11.20
CA ASN A 207 -2.27 -4.59 10.97
C ASN A 207 -1.25 -5.72 10.74
N TYR A 208 -0.04 -5.56 11.28
CA TYR A 208 0.97 -6.62 11.44
C TYR A 208 0.96 -7.13 12.88
N THR A 209 1.34 -8.39 13.07
CA THR A 209 1.51 -9.01 14.39
C THR A 209 2.91 -8.77 14.93
N ASN A 210 3.04 -8.59 16.25
CA ASN A 210 4.36 -8.53 16.88
C ASN A 210 5.17 -9.80 16.55
N GLY A 211 6.38 -9.61 16.03
CA GLY A 211 7.25 -10.68 15.57
C GLY A 211 7.22 -10.94 14.06
N ASP A 212 6.24 -10.40 13.32
CA ASP A 212 6.21 -10.50 11.85
C ASP A 212 7.50 -9.96 11.25
N GLN A 213 8.06 -10.69 10.30
CA GLN A 213 9.33 -10.34 9.66
C GLN A 213 9.08 -9.59 8.36
N LEU A 214 9.74 -8.44 8.20
CA LEU A 214 9.75 -7.64 6.99
C LEU A 214 11.09 -7.80 6.26
N ILE A 215 11.16 -7.36 5.01
CA ILE A 215 12.38 -7.35 4.21
C ILE A 215 12.70 -5.90 3.82
N LEU A 216 13.88 -5.43 4.24
CA LEU A 216 14.44 -4.16 3.79
C LEU A 216 15.40 -4.43 2.63
N ARG A 217 15.21 -3.77 1.49
CA ARG A 217 15.94 -4.01 0.24
C ARG A 217 16.41 -2.71 -0.41
N ALA A 218 17.56 -2.75 -1.08
CA ALA A 218 18.06 -1.70 -1.96
C ALA A 218 18.00 -2.13 -3.43
N ASP A 219 17.62 -1.19 -4.30
CA ASP A 219 17.58 -1.28 -5.76
C ASP A 219 16.94 -2.58 -6.26
N GLN A 220 15.83 -2.97 -5.62
CA GLN A 220 15.03 -4.13 -5.97
C GLN A 220 15.74 -5.49 -5.90
N ARG A 221 17.00 -5.55 -5.46
CA ARG A 221 17.81 -6.78 -5.52
C ARG A 221 18.55 -7.08 -4.23
N LEU A 222 19.13 -6.07 -3.59
CA LEU A 222 20.04 -6.26 -2.47
C LEU A 222 19.28 -6.24 -1.15
N GLU A 223 19.11 -7.39 -0.51
CA GLU A 223 18.57 -7.43 0.85
C GLU A 223 19.55 -6.76 1.82
N LEU A 224 19.05 -5.79 2.57
CA LEU A 224 19.79 -4.97 3.52
C LEU A 224 19.63 -5.47 4.96
N ALA A 225 18.40 -5.87 5.34
CA ALA A 225 18.06 -6.34 6.67
C ALA A 225 16.68 -7.04 6.68
N ARG A 226 16.38 -7.75 7.77
CA ARG A 226 15.07 -8.35 8.05
C ARG A 226 14.49 -7.88 9.39
N PRO A 227 14.00 -6.63 9.49
CA PRO A 227 13.45 -6.14 10.74
C PRO A 227 12.19 -6.90 11.14
N ARG A 228 11.91 -6.94 12.45
CA ARG A 228 10.66 -7.49 12.98
C ARG A 228 9.74 -6.37 13.44
N VAL A 229 8.44 -6.59 13.31
CA VAL A 229 7.42 -5.69 13.84
C VAL A 229 7.35 -5.82 15.35
N GLN A 230 7.38 -4.70 16.05
CA GLN A 230 7.13 -4.61 17.48
C GLN A 230 6.32 -3.35 17.76
N ASP A 231 5.16 -3.54 18.39
CA ASP A 231 4.20 -2.50 18.77
C ASP A 231 3.80 -1.61 17.59
N GLY A 232 3.53 -2.25 16.44
CA GLY A 232 3.13 -1.60 15.20
C GLY A 232 4.25 -0.79 14.53
N LYS A 233 5.51 -1.01 14.91
CA LYS A 233 6.68 -0.31 14.37
C LYS A 233 7.74 -1.30 13.92
N TRP A 234 8.63 -0.86 13.05
CA TRP A 234 9.81 -1.61 12.64
C TRP A 234 11.04 -0.71 12.63
N GLN A 235 12.21 -1.31 12.82
CA GLN A 235 13.49 -0.62 12.75
C GLN A 235 14.60 -1.58 12.30
N ALA A 236 15.52 -1.08 11.48
CA ALA A 236 16.71 -1.81 11.03
C ALA A 236 17.93 -0.89 10.98
N GLN A 237 19.09 -1.38 11.42
CA GLN A 237 20.38 -0.78 11.10
C GLN A 237 20.91 -1.38 9.80
N THR A 238 21.46 -0.55 8.92
CA THR A 238 22.01 -0.99 7.65
C THR A 238 23.12 -0.07 7.15
N VAL A 239 23.78 -0.47 6.07
CA VAL A 239 24.90 0.23 5.44
C VAL A 239 24.72 0.24 3.93
N LEU A 240 24.80 1.42 3.31
CA LEU A 240 24.74 1.56 1.84
C LEU A 240 26.15 1.72 1.28
N ARG A 241 26.54 0.80 0.37
CA ARG A 241 27.93 0.67 -0.12
C ARG A 241 28.18 1.22 -1.53
N GLN A 242 27.13 1.66 -2.22
CA GLN A 242 27.26 2.24 -3.56
C GLN A 242 26.70 3.66 -3.50
N ILE A 243 27.51 4.58 -4.04
CA ILE A 243 27.19 6.01 -4.16
C ILE A 243 26.06 6.25 -5.17
N GLY A 244 25.45 7.43 -5.08
CA GLY A 244 24.34 7.85 -5.92
C GLY A 244 22.97 7.59 -5.28
N ASN A 245 21.91 7.84 -6.04
CA ASN A 245 20.53 7.64 -5.58
C ASN A 245 20.20 6.16 -5.47
N ARG A 246 19.82 5.72 -4.26
CA ARG A 246 19.45 4.34 -3.95
C ARG A 246 17.97 4.24 -3.67
N LEU A 247 17.27 3.33 -4.35
CA LEU A 247 15.87 3.02 -4.05
C LEU A 247 15.83 2.04 -2.89
N ILE A 248 15.31 2.47 -1.75
CA ILE A 248 15.16 1.64 -0.55
C ILE A 248 13.70 1.26 -0.40
N GLU A 249 13.44 -0.02 -0.17
CA GLU A 249 12.10 -0.58 -0.05
C GLU A 249 11.98 -1.37 1.25
N ILE A 250 10.89 -1.19 1.98
CA ILE A 250 10.46 -2.08 3.06
C ILE A 250 9.26 -2.88 2.54
N ILE A 251 9.32 -4.20 2.67
CA ILE A 251 8.36 -5.14 2.08
C ILE A 251 7.83 -6.01 3.20
N GLY A 252 6.53 -5.96 3.43
CA GLY A 252 5.85 -6.92 4.29
C GLY A 252 5.13 -8.02 3.51
N SER A 253 4.65 -7.72 2.29
CA SER A 253 4.16 -8.71 1.32
C SER A 253 4.26 -8.16 -0.11
N GLU A 254 3.97 -8.99 -1.13
CA GLU A 254 3.88 -8.53 -2.52
C GLU A 254 2.90 -7.37 -2.73
N GLN A 255 1.85 -7.31 -1.90
CA GLN A 255 0.78 -6.30 -1.96
C GLN A 255 1.00 -5.13 -0.98
N ASP A 256 2.02 -5.20 -0.11
CA ASP A 256 2.32 -4.18 0.88
C ASP A 256 3.81 -3.88 0.97
N LYS A 257 4.18 -2.74 0.38
CA LYS A 257 5.53 -2.20 0.33
C LYS A 257 5.51 -0.68 0.42
N ALA A 258 6.53 -0.12 1.04
CA ALA A 258 6.83 1.31 0.98
C ALA A 258 8.23 1.53 0.42
N GLN A 259 8.45 2.69 -0.20
CA GLN A 259 9.69 3.02 -0.87
C GLN A 259 10.16 4.42 -0.48
N THR A 260 11.47 4.62 -0.46
CA THR A 260 12.12 5.93 -0.34
C THR A 260 13.39 5.95 -1.17
N VAL A 261 13.84 7.14 -1.59
CA VAL A 261 15.15 7.30 -2.23
C VAL A 261 16.11 7.95 -1.24
N ILE A 262 17.31 7.39 -1.13
CA ILE A 262 18.39 7.93 -0.32
C ILE A 262 19.57 8.23 -1.24
N GLU A 263 20.03 9.49 -1.26
CA GLU A 263 21.27 9.84 -1.93
C GLU A 263 22.46 9.40 -1.07
N VAL A 264 23.27 8.49 -1.61
CA VAL A 264 24.51 8.05 -0.96
C VAL A 264 25.65 8.87 -1.52
N ILE A 265 26.13 9.82 -0.73
CA ILE A 265 27.27 10.66 -1.10
C ILE A 265 28.58 9.95 -0.78
N GLY A 266 29.53 10.07 -1.71
CA GLY A 266 30.92 9.75 -1.41
C GLY A 266 31.45 10.67 -0.32
N VAL A 267 32.53 10.24 0.34
CA VAL A 267 33.34 11.20 1.10
C VAL A 267 33.89 12.20 0.08
N GLU A 268 33.65 13.50 0.27
CA GLU A 268 34.29 14.52 -0.56
C GLU A 268 35.77 14.20 -0.66
N ALA A 269 36.28 14.16 -1.89
CA ALA A 269 37.71 14.06 -2.11
C ALA A 269 38.34 15.35 -1.56
N GLY A 270 38.75 15.34 -0.28
CA GLY A 270 39.86 16.19 0.14
C GLY A 270 40.96 16.02 -0.91
N THR A 271 41.60 17.12 -1.31
CA THR A 271 42.56 17.18 -2.43
C THR A 271 43.34 15.87 -2.54
N PHE A 272 42.95 15.02 -3.50
CA PHE A 272 43.57 13.72 -3.65
C PHE A 272 45.04 13.96 -4.01
N GLN A 273 45.96 13.44 -3.19
CA GLN A 273 47.38 13.56 -3.41
C GLN A 273 48.04 12.20 -3.22
N ALA A 274 48.76 11.75 -4.24
CA ALA A 274 49.64 10.59 -4.10
C ALA A 274 50.86 10.97 -3.25
N LEU A 275 51.28 10.05 -2.38
CA LEU A 275 52.52 10.19 -1.64
C LEU A 275 53.69 10.26 -2.63
N PRO A 276 54.52 11.31 -2.56
CA PRO A 276 55.59 11.54 -3.51
C PRO A 276 56.62 10.42 -3.46
N ARG A 277 57.33 10.22 -4.58
CA ARG A 277 58.35 9.16 -4.72
C ARG A 277 59.41 9.19 -3.60
N ASN A 278 59.78 10.38 -3.13
CA ASN A 278 60.73 10.58 -2.03
C ASN A 278 60.24 10.06 -0.67
N THR A 279 58.98 9.63 -0.55
CA THR A 279 58.47 8.94 0.65
C THR A 279 59.04 7.53 0.79
N TRP A 280 59.42 6.88 -0.32
CA TRP A 280 59.91 5.49 -0.28
C TRP A 280 61.30 5.29 -0.88
N THR A 281 61.81 6.20 -1.71
CA THR A 281 63.17 6.14 -2.26
C THR A 281 63.74 7.52 -2.59
N SER A 282 65.06 7.69 -2.48
CA SER A 282 65.78 8.85 -3.03
C SER A 282 66.18 8.68 -4.50
N THR A 283 66.07 7.47 -5.06
CA THR A 283 66.44 7.19 -6.46
C THR A 283 65.40 7.79 -7.42
N PRO A 284 65.76 8.75 -8.29
CA PRO A 284 64.83 9.33 -9.25
C PRO A 284 64.45 8.32 -10.34
N THR A 285 63.33 8.55 -11.04
CA THR A 285 63.06 7.86 -12.30
C THR A 285 64.12 8.28 -13.33
N PRO A 286 64.73 7.34 -14.08
CA PRO A 286 65.73 7.68 -15.09
C PRO A 286 65.17 8.66 -16.13
N SER A 287 65.94 9.71 -16.43
CA SER A 287 65.52 10.82 -17.28
C SER A 287 65.51 10.47 -18.77
N ASP A 288 66.31 9.47 -19.16
CA ASP A 288 66.48 8.95 -20.52
C ASP A 288 65.36 8.00 -20.97
N LEU A 289 64.44 7.63 -20.07
CA LEU A 289 63.24 6.91 -20.45
C LEU A 289 62.42 7.69 -21.49
N PRO A 290 61.81 7.00 -22.48
CA PRO A 290 60.94 7.65 -23.45
C PRO A 290 59.80 8.41 -22.78
N ASP A 291 59.40 9.54 -23.34
CA ASP A 291 58.26 10.30 -22.85
C ASP A 291 56.93 9.57 -23.13
N LEU A 292 55.96 9.78 -22.23
CA LEU A 292 54.62 9.22 -22.32
C LEU A 292 53.59 10.32 -22.59
N LYS A 293 52.72 10.07 -23.56
CA LYS A 293 51.44 10.77 -23.74
C LYS A 293 50.32 9.78 -23.46
N PRO A 294 49.76 9.74 -22.24
CA PRO A 294 48.83 8.69 -21.83
C PRO A 294 47.59 8.63 -22.71
N LYS A 295 47.31 7.45 -23.28
CA LYS A 295 46.04 7.18 -23.98
C LYS A 295 44.98 6.58 -23.07
N GLY A 296 45.32 6.21 -21.84
CA GLY A 296 44.41 5.52 -20.93
C GLY A 296 45.12 5.11 -19.65
N ILE A 297 44.42 4.34 -18.82
CA ILE A 297 44.92 3.81 -17.57
C ILE A 297 44.76 2.29 -17.61
N THR A 298 45.83 1.55 -17.32
CA THR A 298 45.78 0.08 -17.16
C THR A 298 45.89 -0.24 -15.66
N LEU A 299 44.89 -0.94 -15.13
CA LEU A 299 44.87 -1.42 -13.75
C LEU A 299 45.57 -2.78 -13.66
N HIS A 300 46.42 -2.91 -12.65
CA HIS A 300 47.21 -4.08 -12.33
C HIS A 300 46.99 -4.53 -10.89
N HIS A 301 47.40 -5.76 -10.56
CA HIS A 301 47.87 -6.08 -9.22
C HIS A 301 49.38 -6.27 -9.22
N THR A 302 50.03 -6.20 -8.07
CA THR A 302 51.49 -6.46 -7.99
C THR A 302 51.82 -7.95 -8.06
N PHE A 303 50.83 -8.81 -7.80
CA PHE A 303 50.99 -10.27 -7.65
C PHE A 303 51.98 -10.66 -6.55
N LEU A 304 52.20 -9.77 -5.58
CA LEU A 304 53.08 -10.01 -4.45
C LEU A 304 52.24 -10.40 -3.23
N SER A 305 52.49 -11.59 -2.68
CA SER A 305 51.79 -12.09 -1.49
C SER A 305 52.13 -11.27 -0.23
N ASN A 306 51.34 -11.47 0.83
CA ASN A 306 51.50 -10.81 2.13
C ASN A 306 51.56 -9.28 2.03
N PRO A 307 50.55 -8.62 1.43
CA PRO A 307 50.52 -7.17 1.38
C PRO A 307 50.37 -6.60 2.81
N PRO A 308 50.81 -5.35 3.07
CA PRO A 308 50.66 -4.72 4.39
C PRO A 308 49.19 -4.69 4.85
N SER A 309 48.97 -4.58 6.17
CA SER A 309 47.61 -4.47 6.70
C SER A 309 46.92 -3.17 6.23
N THR A 310 45.59 -3.14 6.30
CA THR A 310 44.80 -1.93 5.97
C THR A 310 45.06 -0.77 6.92
N SER A 311 45.71 -1.02 8.07
CA SER A 311 46.10 -0.03 9.07
C SER A 311 47.63 0.16 9.18
N ALA A 312 48.39 -0.36 8.22
CA ALA A 312 49.86 -0.31 8.25
C ALA A 312 50.39 1.13 8.40
N ALA A 313 51.61 1.29 8.90
CA ALA A 313 52.24 2.61 8.90
C ALA A 313 52.78 2.94 7.50
N VAL A 314 53.00 4.23 7.23
CA VAL A 314 53.65 4.70 5.99
C VAL A 314 55.02 4.05 5.81
N ALA A 315 55.76 3.80 6.89
CA ALA A 315 57.08 3.17 6.84
C ALA A 315 57.03 1.72 6.32
N ASP A 316 56.02 0.94 6.71
CA ASP A 316 55.83 -0.45 6.29
C ASP A 316 55.50 -0.53 4.80
N GLU A 317 54.62 0.35 4.34
CA GLU A 317 54.28 0.46 2.92
C GLU A 317 55.42 1.02 2.08
N ALA A 318 56.20 1.96 2.59
CA ALA A 318 57.42 2.42 1.94
C ALA A 318 58.44 1.29 1.81
N ALA A 319 58.54 0.40 2.81
CA ALA A 319 59.35 -0.82 2.70
C ALA A 319 58.80 -1.77 1.64
N ARG A 320 57.48 -1.93 1.57
CA ARG A 320 56.80 -2.70 0.52
C ARG A 320 57.07 -2.15 -0.89
N MET A 321 57.04 -0.84 -1.08
CA MET A 321 57.43 -0.19 -2.34
C MET A 321 58.86 -0.55 -2.75
N ARG A 322 59.81 -0.54 -1.80
CA ARG A 322 61.20 -0.93 -2.05
C ARG A 322 61.34 -2.41 -2.44
N VAL A 323 60.52 -3.30 -1.89
CA VAL A 323 60.47 -4.72 -2.29
C VAL A 323 60.04 -4.85 -3.75
N ILE A 324 58.97 -4.16 -4.15
CA ILE A 324 58.48 -4.19 -5.54
C ILE A 324 59.54 -3.59 -6.48
N TYR A 325 60.16 -2.48 -6.09
CA TYR A 325 61.26 -1.86 -6.85
C TYR A 325 62.42 -2.84 -7.03
N ASN A 326 62.86 -3.51 -5.97
CA ASN A 326 63.95 -4.48 -6.04
C ASN A 326 63.62 -5.65 -7.00
N GLY A 327 62.39 -6.17 -6.95
CA GLY A 327 61.94 -7.20 -7.89
C GLY A 327 61.98 -6.75 -9.34
N HIS A 328 61.57 -5.51 -9.63
CA HIS A 328 61.57 -4.98 -10.99
C HIS A 328 62.98 -4.64 -11.49
N VAL A 329 63.78 -3.94 -10.68
CA VAL A 329 65.10 -3.43 -11.10
C VAL A 329 66.17 -4.50 -11.00
N ASN A 330 66.32 -5.12 -9.84
CA ASN A 330 67.39 -6.11 -9.61
C ASN A 330 66.97 -7.53 -9.99
N GLY A 331 65.67 -7.84 -9.97
CA GLY A 331 65.13 -9.11 -10.44
C GLY A 331 64.99 -9.14 -11.97
N ASN A 332 64.15 -8.26 -12.52
CA ASN A 332 63.83 -8.27 -13.96
C ASN A 332 64.80 -7.45 -14.83
N GLY A 333 65.72 -6.67 -14.24
CA GLY A 333 66.63 -5.80 -14.98
C GLY A 333 65.99 -4.54 -15.56
N TRP A 334 64.82 -4.13 -15.05
CA TRP A 334 64.13 -2.94 -15.55
C TRP A 334 64.76 -1.64 -15.04
N ALA A 335 64.62 -0.55 -15.80
CA ALA A 335 65.22 0.74 -15.44
C ALA A 335 64.59 1.40 -14.19
N ASP A 336 63.33 1.06 -13.85
CA ASP A 336 62.60 1.55 -12.68
C ASP A 336 61.39 0.63 -12.43
N LEU A 337 60.60 0.89 -11.38
CA LEU A 337 59.25 0.31 -11.21
C LEU A 337 58.43 0.39 -12.50
N GLY A 338 57.68 -0.66 -12.82
CA GLY A 338 56.96 -0.76 -14.09
C GLY A 338 55.69 0.10 -14.12
N TYR A 339 55.10 0.33 -12.95
CA TYR A 339 53.88 1.09 -12.73
C TYR A 339 54.19 2.56 -12.42
N HIS A 340 53.24 3.45 -12.71
CA HIS A 340 53.34 4.88 -12.35
C HIS A 340 52.80 5.14 -10.95
N PHE A 341 51.80 4.37 -10.53
CA PHE A 341 51.21 4.45 -9.20
C PHE A 341 50.98 3.07 -8.61
N ILE A 342 51.13 2.96 -7.29
CA ILE A 342 50.80 1.75 -6.53
C ILE A 342 49.85 2.14 -5.38
N ILE A 343 48.74 1.44 -5.26
CA ILE A 343 47.71 1.63 -4.24
C ILE A 343 47.86 0.50 -3.22
N MET A 344 48.15 0.87 -1.97
CA MET A 344 48.31 -0.07 -0.86
C MET A 344 46.96 -0.44 -0.22
N PRO A 345 46.86 -1.56 0.53
CA PRO A 345 45.62 -1.95 1.22
C PRO A 345 44.99 -0.88 2.11
N SER A 346 45.79 0.02 2.68
CA SER A 346 45.32 1.18 3.46
C SER A 346 44.57 2.24 2.63
N GLY A 347 44.66 2.17 1.29
CA GLY A 347 44.22 3.20 0.37
C GLY A 347 45.29 4.23 0.00
N ARG A 348 46.43 4.28 0.70
CA ARG A 348 47.50 5.22 0.31
C ARG A 348 48.02 4.90 -1.09
N VAL A 349 48.15 5.95 -1.90
CA VAL A 349 48.67 5.88 -3.27
C VAL A 349 50.10 6.41 -3.26
N TYR A 350 51.06 5.64 -3.78
CA TYR A 350 52.45 6.06 -3.92
C TYR A 350 52.77 6.34 -5.37
N SER A 351 53.40 7.49 -5.63
CA SER A 351 54.05 7.77 -6.91
C SER A 351 55.25 6.84 -7.08
N ALA A 352 55.22 6.03 -8.13
CA ALA A 352 56.26 5.09 -8.52
C ALA A 352 57.08 5.69 -9.67
N ARG A 353 57.01 5.13 -10.88
CA ARG A 353 57.63 5.73 -12.07
C ARG A 353 56.96 7.06 -12.38
N ASN A 354 57.74 8.06 -12.79
CA ASN A 354 57.21 9.36 -13.22
C ASN A 354 56.15 9.18 -14.32
N GLU A 355 54.96 9.75 -14.12
CA GLU A 355 53.81 9.64 -15.04
C GLU A 355 54.04 10.25 -16.43
N THR A 356 55.08 11.07 -16.62
CA THR A 356 55.47 11.60 -17.94
C THR A 356 56.42 10.69 -18.70
N LYS A 357 56.88 9.58 -18.09
CA LYS A 357 57.81 8.62 -18.69
C LYS A 357 57.12 7.30 -18.97
N ARG A 358 57.50 6.63 -20.06
CA ARG A 358 56.91 5.35 -20.48
C ARG A 358 57.09 4.28 -19.39
N GLY A 359 56.01 3.57 -19.08
CA GLY A 359 55.98 2.44 -18.15
C GLY A 359 56.63 1.16 -18.67
N ALA A 360 56.57 0.10 -17.85
CA ALA A 360 56.96 -1.26 -18.22
C ALA A 360 55.99 -2.28 -17.59
N HIS A 361 54.68 -2.03 -17.70
CA HIS A 361 53.65 -2.76 -16.97
C HIS A 361 52.75 -3.65 -17.84
N ASP A 362 52.54 -3.35 -19.13
CA ASP A 362 51.58 -4.09 -19.98
C ASP A 362 52.05 -4.41 -21.41
N VAL A 363 53.38 -4.45 -21.62
CA VAL A 363 54.06 -4.65 -22.92
C VAL A 363 53.85 -3.48 -23.91
N VAL A 364 52.62 -3.03 -24.10
CA VAL A 364 52.27 -1.93 -25.02
C VAL A 364 52.72 -0.57 -24.49
N ASN A 365 52.56 -0.34 -23.18
CA ASN A 365 53.07 0.81 -22.41
C ASN A 365 52.74 2.19 -23.02
N ASP A 366 51.56 2.36 -23.62
CA ASP A 366 51.07 3.63 -24.18
C ASP A 366 50.08 4.39 -23.25
N GLY A 367 49.94 3.93 -22.02
CA GLY A 367 49.09 4.50 -20.98
C GLY A 367 49.72 4.46 -19.59
N LEU A 368 48.96 4.88 -18.59
CA LEU A 368 49.39 4.89 -17.19
C LEU A 368 49.07 3.56 -16.50
N GLY A 369 50.08 2.81 -16.08
CA GLY A 369 49.92 1.67 -15.17
C GLY A 369 49.67 2.08 -13.71
N VAL A 370 48.55 1.60 -13.15
CA VAL A 370 48.20 1.73 -11.72
C VAL A 370 48.06 0.33 -11.14
N ALA A 371 48.83 0.00 -10.10
CA ALA A 371 48.79 -1.33 -9.48
C ALA A 371 48.17 -1.31 -8.09
N PHE A 372 47.35 -2.32 -7.79
CA PHE A 372 46.90 -2.67 -6.45
C PHE A 372 47.93 -3.61 -5.80
N ASP A 373 48.51 -3.26 -4.66
CA ASP A 373 49.46 -4.17 -3.99
C ASP A 373 48.75 -5.39 -3.41
N GLY A 374 49.13 -6.58 -3.85
CA GLY A 374 48.56 -7.86 -3.42
C GLY A 374 48.32 -8.83 -4.58
N VAL A 375 47.62 -9.92 -4.24
CA VAL A 375 47.16 -10.96 -5.18
C VAL A 375 45.63 -10.98 -5.16
N TYR A 376 45.00 -10.66 -6.29
CA TYR A 376 43.55 -10.51 -6.41
C TYR A 376 42.91 -11.54 -7.37
N THR A 377 43.55 -12.68 -7.57
CA THR A 377 43.00 -13.79 -8.37
C THR A 377 41.82 -14.50 -7.68
N SER A 378 41.60 -14.22 -6.39
CA SER A 378 40.44 -14.70 -5.62
C SER A 378 39.93 -13.67 -4.61
N ALA A 379 40.84 -12.98 -3.91
CA ALA A 379 40.50 -11.89 -2.99
C ALA A 379 40.04 -10.64 -3.73
N THR A 380 39.20 -9.82 -3.09
CA THR A 380 38.77 -8.51 -3.60
C THR A 380 39.60 -7.38 -2.96
N ILE A 381 39.85 -6.29 -3.69
CA ILE A 381 40.55 -5.11 -3.17
C ILE A 381 39.80 -4.50 -1.96
N SER A 382 40.54 -3.85 -1.05
CA SER A 382 39.91 -3.15 0.06
C SER A 382 39.07 -1.97 -0.46
N GLN A 383 38.07 -1.54 0.32
CA GLN A 383 37.28 -0.36 -0.05
C GLN A 383 38.13 0.90 -0.11
N ALA A 384 39.15 1.03 0.75
CA ALA A 384 40.09 2.15 0.73
C ALA A 384 40.89 2.18 -0.58
N MET A 385 41.30 1.01 -1.10
CA MET A 385 41.93 0.90 -2.42
C MET A 385 40.98 1.30 -3.55
N TYR A 386 39.72 0.84 -3.50
CA TYR A 386 38.71 1.23 -4.48
C TYR A 386 38.48 2.75 -4.50
N ASN A 387 38.26 3.37 -3.34
CA ASN A 387 38.03 4.81 -3.22
C ASN A 387 39.21 5.60 -3.80
N SER A 388 40.42 5.15 -3.49
CA SER A 388 41.67 5.79 -3.95
C SER A 388 41.90 5.58 -5.43
N ALA A 389 41.52 4.42 -5.99
CA ALA A 389 41.56 4.18 -7.43
C ALA A 389 40.58 5.09 -8.18
N VAL A 390 39.35 5.26 -7.67
CA VAL A 390 38.37 6.19 -8.26
C VAL A 390 38.90 7.63 -8.23
N ALA A 391 39.42 8.08 -7.09
CA ALA A 391 39.96 9.43 -6.94
C ALA A 391 41.19 9.67 -7.85
N LEU A 392 42.17 8.74 -7.84
CA LEU A 392 43.36 8.78 -8.69
C LEU A 392 42.98 8.79 -10.16
N CYS A 393 42.15 7.84 -10.61
CA CYS A 393 41.78 7.73 -12.01
C CYS A 393 40.99 8.96 -12.47
N THR A 394 40.11 9.51 -11.62
CA THR A 394 39.42 10.78 -11.91
C THR A 394 40.42 11.92 -12.11
N LEU A 395 41.38 12.07 -11.19
CA LEU A 395 42.42 13.10 -11.30
C LEU A 395 43.24 12.96 -12.58
N LEU A 396 43.70 11.73 -12.89
CA LEU A 396 44.50 11.45 -14.09
C LEU A 396 43.69 11.67 -15.36
N CYS A 397 42.42 11.24 -15.41
CA CYS A 397 41.54 11.49 -16.54
C CYS A 397 41.36 12.99 -16.79
N LYS A 398 41.12 13.79 -15.74
CA LYS A 398 41.06 15.26 -15.85
C LYS A 398 42.38 15.86 -16.34
N ARG A 399 43.51 15.44 -15.74
CA ARG A 399 44.86 15.91 -16.08
C ARG A 399 45.24 15.68 -17.54
N TYR A 400 44.84 14.54 -18.10
CA TYR A 400 45.20 14.13 -19.46
C TYR A 400 44.05 14.25 -20.47
N GLY A 401 42.95 14.93 -20.12
CA GLY A 401 41.85 15.21 -21.04
C GLY A 401 41.03 13.98 -21.47
N ILE A 402 40.97 12.93 -20.64
CA ILE A 402 40.13 11.76 -20.88
C ILE A 402 38.75 12.05 -20.29
N THR A 403 37.77 12.29 -21.15
CA THR A 403 36.41 12.74 -20.75
C THR A 403 35.38 11.62 -20.67
N ASN A 404 35.68 10.44 -21.22
CA ASN A 404 34.78 9.29 -21.22
C ASN A 404 35.58 8.00 -20.98
N THR A 405 35.22 7.28 -19.91
CA THR A 405 35.90 6.04 -19.50
C THR A 405 35.08 4.78 -19.79
N ILE A 406 33.90 4.92 -20.39
CA ILE A 406 32.94 3.84 -20.64
C ILE A 406 32.90 3.46 -22.11
N THR A 407 32.88 4.43 -23.02
CA THR A 407 32.81 4.19 -24.46
C THR A 407 34.09 3.53 -24.97
N PRO A 408 34.02 2.29 -25.49
CA PRO A 408 35.20 1.60 -25.98
C PRO A 408 35.74 2.23 -27.27
N ILE A 409 37.06 2.18 -27.46
CA ILE A 409 37.76 2.65 -28.66
C ILE A 409 38.73 1.59 -29.19
N PRO A 410 39.07 1.60 -30.50
CA PRO A 410 40.13 0.75 -31.04
C PRO A 410 41.44 0.95 -30.27
N THR A 411 41.90 -0.11 -29.62
CA THR A 411 43.03 -0.11 -28.70
C THR A 411 43.98 -1.26 -29.05
N PRO A 412 45.26 -0.96 -29.35
CA PRO A 412 46.28 -2.00 -29.54
C PRO A 412 46.52 -2.81 -28.27
N THR A 413 46.68 -4.10 -28.43
CA THR A 413 47.00 -5.07 -27.39
C THR A 413 48.27 -5.84 -27.78
N ALA A 414 48.93 -6.47 -26.82
CA ALA A 414 50.10 -7.29 -27.11
C ALA A 414 49.70 -8.62 -27.75
N ASP A 415 48.69 -9.30 -27.18
CA ASP A 415 48.38 -10.69 -27.52
C ASP A 415 47.09 -10.88 -28.32
N PHE A 416 46.28 -9.82 -28.51
CA PHE A 416 44.94 -9.90 -29.07
C PHE A 416 44.71 -8.97 -30.26
N GLY A 417 45.76 -8.48 -30.90
CA GLY A 417 45.67 -7.51 -31.99
C GLY A 417 45.05 -6.19 -31.53
N THR A 418 44.06 -5.68 -32.25
CA THR A 418 43.31 -4.47 -31.85
C THR A 418 41.95 -4.86 -31.29
N ARG A 419 41.63 -4.41 -30.08
CA ARG A 419 40.34 -4.62 -29.42
C ARG A 419 39.61 -3.30 -29.19
N SER A 420 38.29 -3.34 -29.09
CA SER A 420 37.50 -2.19 -28.66
C SER A 420 37.45 -2.15 -27.14
N LEU A 421 38.22 -1.26 -26.50
CA LEU A 421 38.41 -1.22 -25.04
C LEU A 421 38.07 0.17 -24.45
N PRO A 422 37.49 0.25 -23.25
CA PRO A 422 37.33 1.52 -22.53
C PRO A 422 38.69 2.14 -22.15
N ARG A 423 38.70 3.43 -21.77
CA ARG A 423 39.95 4.16 -21.46
C ARG A 423 40.60 3.78 -20.12
N ILE A 424 39.86 3.12 -19.22
CA ILE A 424 40.41 2.46 -18.03
C ILE A 424 40.31 0.95 -18.29
N MET A 425 41.39 0.21 -18.26
CA MET A 425 41.49 -1.20 -18.67
C MET A 425 42.05 -2.06 -17.55
N GLY A 426 41.83 -3.36 -17.59
CA GLY A 426 42.66 -4.31 -16.85
C GLY A 426 43.84 -4.78 -17.70
N HIS A 427 44.95 -5.19 -17.09
CA HIS A 427 46.09 -5.78 -17.81
C HIS A 427 45.67 -6.94 -18.74
N ARG A 428 44.78 -7.83 -18.27
CA ARG A 428 44.14 -8.91 -19.04
C ARG A 428 43.40 -8.47 -20.30
N ASP A 429 42.98 -7.21 -20.39
CA ASP A 429 42.33 -6.70 -21.60
C ASP A 429 43.35 -6.57 -22.74
N ARG A 430 44.65 -6.49 -22.42
CA ARG A 430 45.76 -6.22 -23.36
C ARG A 430 46.79 -7.35 -23.50
N VAL A 431 46.96 -8.16 -22.47
CA VAL A 431 47.96 -9.23 -22.38
C VAL A 431 47.29 -10.50 -21.84
N ALA A 432 47.72 -11.68 -22.25
CA ALA A 432 47.27 -12.97 -21.74
C ALA A 432 47.81 -13.19 -20.31
N THR A 433 47.08 -12.67 -19.32
CA THR A 433 47.44 -12.70 -17.90
C THR A 433 46.20 -12.78 -17.01
N GLU A 434 46.36 -13.23 -15.77
CA GLU A 434 45.31 -13.15 -14.75
C GLU A 434 45.17 -11.71 -14.20
N CYS A 435 46.21 -10.88 -14.31
CA CYS A 435 46.21 -9.50 -13.81
C CYS A 435 45.07 -8.66 -14.44
N PRO A 436 44.32 -7.83 -13.70
CA PRO A 436 44.53 -7.45 -12.30
C PRO A 436 43.79 -8.32 -11.28
N GLY A 437 43.13 -9.40 -11.68
CA GLY A 437 42.27 -10.15 -10.76
C GLY A 437 41.51 -11.31 -11.40
N THR A 438 40.26 -11.54 -11.06
CA THR A 438 39.41 -12.55 -11.73
C THR A 438 38.87 -12.06 -13.07
N GLU A 439 38.15 -12.92 -13.79
CA GLU A 439 37.55 -12.63 -15.09
C GLU A 439 36.83 -11.28 -15.16
N GLY A 440 37.14 -10.47 -16.17
CA GLY A 440 36.64 -9.10 -16.31
C GLY A 440 37.13 -8.09 -15.26
N GLY A 441 38.14 -8.42 -14.44
CA GLY A 441 38.64 -7.56 -13.38
C GLY A 441 37.66 -7.40 -12.21
N LYS A 442 36.80 -8.41 -11.96
CA LYS A 442 35.73 -8.36 -10.94
C LYS A 442 36.26 -8.14 -9.52
N THR A 443 37.32 -8.84 -9.13
CA THR A 443 37.92 -8.70 -7.79
C THR A 443 38.61 -7.36 -7.55
N VAL A 444 39.02 -6.65 -8.60
CA VAL A 444 39.49 -5.25 -8.48
C VAL A 444 38.40 -4.23 -8.78
N ARG A 445 37.16 -4.70 -8.99
CA ARG A 445 35.99 -3.87 -9.24
C ARG A 445 36.16 -2.94 -10.43
N LEU A 446 36.82 -3.42 -11.49
CA LEU A 446 37.12 -2.62 -12.68
C LEU A 446 35.87 -1.95 -13.31
N PRO A 447 34.72 -2.63 -13.48
CA PRO A 447 33.49 -1.99 -13.97
C PRO A 447 32.98 -0.86 -13.06
N ASP A 448 32.96 -1.07 -11.75
CA ASP A 448 32.53 -0.07 -10.77
C ASP A 448 33.42 1.18 -10.82
N ILE A 449 34.75 0.99 -10.90
CA ILE A 449 35.71 2.09 -10.99
C ILE A 449 35.47 2.91 -12.26
N ARG A 450 35.28 2.25 -13.41
CA ARG A 450 34.97 2.94 -14.68
C ARG A 450 33.73 3.83 -14.54
N GLN A 451 32.66 3.26 -13.99
CA GLN A 451 31.38 3.96 -13.84
C GLN A 451 31.48 5.15 -12.88
N ALA A 452 32.11 4.95 -11.72
CA ALA A 452 32.32 6.02 -10.74
C ALA A 452 33.17 7.17 -11.30
N VAL A 453 34.27 6.84 -11.99
CA VAL A 453 35.12 7.85 -12.64
C VAL A 453 34.34 8.60 -13.72
N ASN A 454 33.58 7.90 -14.57
CA ASN A 454 32.79 8.56 -15.61
C ASN A 454 31.75 9.53 -15.03
N GLY A 455 31.09 9.13 -13.93
CA GLY A 455 30.19 10.02 -13.20
C GLY A 455 30.88 11.29 -12.71
N ASN A 456 32.09 11.16 -12.15
CA ASN A 456 32.87 12.30 -11.66
C ASN A 456 33.43 13.22 -12.77
N LEU A 457 33.48 12.73 -14.01
CA LEU A 457 33.88 13.52 -15.18
C LEU A 457 32.71 14.32 -15.77
N GLY A 458 31.46 13.87 -15.59
CA GLY A 458 30.25 14.53 -16.08
C GLY A 458 29.68 15.62 -15.15
N VAL A 459 30.28 15.82 -13.99
CA VAL A 459 30.00 16.95 -13.08
C VAL A 459 31.08 18.01 -13.33
N SER A 460 30.84 18.89 -14.30
CA SER A 460 31.65 20.08 -14.58
C SER A 460 30.75 21.29 -14.71
#